data_AF-A0A9E5HGB5-F1
#
_entry.id   AF-A0A9E5HGB5-F1
#
_cell.length_a   1.000
_cell.length_b   1.000
_cell.length_c   1.000
_cell.angle_alpha   90.00
_cell.angle_beta   90.00
_cell.angle_gamma   90.00
#
_symmetry.space_group_name_H-M   'P 1'
#
loop_
_entity.id
_entity.type
_entity.pdbx_description
1 polymer ?
#
loop_
_entity_poly.entity_id
_entity_poly.type
_entity_poly.pdbx_seq_one_letter_code
_entity_poly.pdbx_strand_id
1 'polypeptide(L)'
;MRLVFGLLLTLTLFGCSPLHLERQSDPFGDFRLGHIAVYGEEITKGPLSREATDDEIKGALYVALQQKLGQYAGSGEYHIVVIVDAYTLGQPGIPLVFSPQTALGFRLSV
;
A
#
# COMPACT_ATOMS: atom_id res chain seq x y z
N MET A 1 15.97 35.66 -28.43
CA MET A 1 14.51 35.41 -28.43
C MET A 1 14.11 33.93 -28.56
N ARG A 2 14.77 33.10 -29.39
CA ARG A 2 14.41 31.67 -29.56
C ARG A 2 14.66 30.80 -28.31
N LEU A 3 15.74 31.06 -27.57
CA LEU A 3 16.09 30.35 -26.33
C LEU A 3 15.15 30.66 -25.15
N VAL A 4 14.71 31.92 -25.03
CA VAL A 4 13.77 32.34 -23.97
C VAL A 4 12.40 31.69 -24.17
N PHE A 5 11.93 31.59 -25.42
CA PHE A 5 10.68 30.90 -25.75
C PHE A 5 10.77 29.39 -25.49
N GLY A 6 11.92 28.77 -25.76
CA GLY A 6 12.16 27.35 -25.47
C GLY A 6 12.17 27.05 -23.96
N LEU A 7 12.80 27.90 -23.16
CA LEU A 7 12.87 27.74 -21.70
C LEU A 7 11.50 27.95 -21.03
N LEU A 8 10.70 28.90 -21.55
CA LEU A 8 9.35 29.16 -21.06
C LEU A 8 8.40 27.97 -21.34
N LEU A 9 8.56 27.30 -22.48
CA LEU A 9 7.76 26.13 -22.87
C LEU A 9 8.07 24.89 -22.03
N THR A 10 9.31 24.71 -21.56
CA THR A 10 9.70 23.60 -20.69
C THR A 10 9.23 23.76 -19.24
N LEU A 11 9.04 25.00 -18.78
CA LEU A 11 8.63 25.26 -17.38
C LEU A 11 7.16 24.89 -17.12
N THR A 12 6.31 24.89 -18.15
CA THR A 12 4.88 24.56 -18.03
C THR A 12 4.59 23.06 -18.02
N LEU A 13 5.59 22.19 -18.23
CA LEU A 13 5.45 20.73 -18.24
C LEU A 13 5.69 20.05 -16.89
N PHE A 14 5.93 20.81 -15.80
CA PHE A 14 5.84 20.27 -14.45
C PHE A 14 4.36 20.05 -14.07
N GLY A 15 3.75 19.04 -14.69
CA GLY A 15 2.46 18.50 -14.29
C GLY A 15 2.60 17.80 -12.94
N CYS A 16 2.32 18.52 -11.86
CA CYS A 16 2.13 17.91 -10.56
C CYS A 16 0.76 17.21 -10.57
N SER A 17 0.72 15.96 -11.04
CA SER A 17 -0.50 15.16 -10.93
C SER A 17 -0.75 14.86 -9.45
N PRO A 18 -1.89 15.26 -8.86
CA PRO A 18 -2.24 14.78 -7.54
C PRO A 18 -2.43 13.26 -7.64
N LEU A 19 -1.72 12.48 -6.82
CA LEU A 19 -2.02 11.07 -6.62
C LEU A 19 -3.43 10.99 -5.99
N HIS A 20 -4.46 10.89 -6.82
CA HIS A 20 -5.81 10.61 -6.36
C HIS A 20 -5.88 9.13 -5.97
N LEU A 21 -5.53 8.82 -4.71
CA LEU A 21 -5.61 7.48 -4.12
C LEU A 21 -7.02 7.16 -3.59
N GLU A 22 -7.89 8.16 -3.49
CA GLU A 22 -9.32 8.02 -3.17
C GLU A 22 -10.11 7.83 -4.45
N ARG A 23 -10.05 6.62 -5.02
CA ARG A 23 -11.15 6.16 -5.86
C ARG A 23 -12.31 5.86 -4.90
N GLN A 24 -13.43 6.57 -5.05
CA GLN A 24 -14.64 6.27 -4.32
C GLN A 24 -14.98 4.79 -4.51
N SER A 25 -15.06 4.06 -3.41
CA SER A 25 -15.29 2.63 -3.48
C SER A 25 -16.71 2.36 -3.98
N ASP A 26 -16.83 1.49 -4.97
CA ASP A 26 -18.12 0.91 -5.32
C ASP A 26 -18.69 0.17 -4.09
N PRO A 27 -20.01 0.19 -3.89
CA PRO A 27 -20.63 -0.50 -2.77
C PRO A 27 -20.31 -2.00 -2.79
N PHE A 28 -19.85 -2.51 -1.65
CA PHE A 28 -19.46 -3.92 -1.49
C PHE A 28 -20.53 -4.69 -0.69
N GLY A 29 -21.68 -4.94 -1.33
CA GLY A 29 -22.79 -5.70 -0.75
C GLY A 29 -23.17 -5.25 0.67
N ASP A 30 -23.37 -6.21 1.57
CA ASP A 30 -23.71 -5.96 2.97
C ASP A 30 -22.50 -5.84 3.90
N PHE A 31 -21.28 -5.72 3.38
CA PHE A 31 -20.08 -5.73 4.19
C PHE A 31 -19.93 -4.47 5.06
N ARG A 32 -19.66 -4.68 6.36
CA ARG A 32 -19.18 -3.69 7.30
C ARG A 32 -18.04 -4.27 8.12
N LEU A 33 -16.99 -3.48 8.26
CA LEU A 33 -15.84 -3.86 9.07
C LEU A 33 -16.17 -3.79 10.56
N GLY A 34 -16.02 -4.91 11.27
CA GLY A 34 -16.16 -4.99 12.73
C GLY A 34 -14.82 -4.77 13.44
N HIS A 35 -13.97 -5.81 13.49
CA HIS A 35 -12.66 -5.76 14.15
C HIS A 35 -11.57 -6.24 13.19
N ILE A 36 -10.38 -5.64 13.28
CA ILE A 36 -9.17 -6.09 12.58
C ILE A 36 -8.14 -6.49 13.63
N ALA A 37 -7.57 -7.67 13.48
CA ALA A 37 -6.36 -8.06 14.20
C ALA A 37 -5.27 -8.47 13.20
N VAL A 38 -4.06 -7.96 13.41
CA VAL A 38 -2.90 -8.31 12.59
C VAL A 38 -1.86 -8.97 13.48
N TYR A 39 -1.53 -10.21 13.16
CA TYR A 39 -0.53 -11.02 13.85
C TYR A 39 0.66 -11.32 12.93
N GLY A 40 1.78 -11.69 13.52
CA GLY A 40 3.01 -12.02 12.83
C GLY A 40 4.14 -12.03 13.86
N GLU A 41 4.71 -13.20 14.07
CA GLU A 41 5.90 -13.41 14.90
C GLU A 41 7.00 -13.92 13.98
N GLU A 42 8.23 -13.40 14.13
CA GLU A 42 9.38 -13.76 13.30
C GLU A 42 9.10 -13.62 11.79
N ILE A 43 8.57 -12.46 11.39
CA ILE A 43 8.17 -12.25 9.99
C ILE A 43 9.39 -12.37 9.08
N THR A 44 9.33 -13.29 8.12
CA THR A 44 10.47 -13.60 7.26
C THR A 44 10.72 -12.48 6.26
N LYS A 45 11.92 -11.90 6.31
CA LYS A 45 12.39 -10.93 5.32
C LYS A 45 12.85 -11.63 4.04
N GLY A 46 12.28 -11.25 2.92
CA GLY A 46 12.65 -11.73 1.59
C GLY A 46 13.99 -11.18 1.08
N PRO A 47 14.57 -11.81 0.04
CA PRO A 47 15.86 -11.40 -0.50
C PRO A 47 15.82 -9.98 -1.05
N LEU A 48 16.88 -9.20 -0.81
CA LEU A 48 17.04 -7.82 -1.30
C LEU A 48 15.93 -6.85 -0.84
N SER A 49 15.20 -7.21 0.22
CA SER A 49 14.24 -6.33 0.85
C SER A 49 14.94 -5.22 1.66
N ARG A 50 14.29 -4.06 1.75
CA ARG A 50 14.60 -3.07 2.81
C ARG A 50 14.30 -3.66 4.19
N GLU A 51 14.94 -3.11 5.21
CA GLU A 51 14.63 -3.45 6.60
C GLU A 51 13.30 -2.82 7.02
N ALA A 52 12.50 -3.60 7.74
CA ALA A 52 11.35 -3.16 8.51
C ALA A 52 11.18 -4.09 9.72
N THR A 53 10.76 -3.53 10.84
CA THR A 53 10.42 -4.30 12.04
C THR A 53 9.04 -4.95 11.90
N ASP A 54 8.81 -6.03 12.64
CA ASP A 54 7.53 -6.73 12.63
C ASP A 54 6.37 -5.79 13.00
N ASP A 55 6.58 -4.90 13.96
CA ASP A 55 5.57 -3.95 14.41
C ASP A 55 5.28 -2.85 13.38
N GLU A 56 6.29 -2.39 12.64
CA GLU A 56 6.07 -1.46 11.52
C GLU A 56 5.21 -2.09 10.43
N ILE A 57 5.45 -3.36 10.09
CA ILE A 57 4.68 -4.07 9.07
C ILE A 57 3.24 -4.28 9.54
N LYS A 58 3.05 -4.81 10.77
CA LYS A 58 1.73 -5.04 11.34
C LYS A 58 0.93 -3.75 11.47
N GLY A 59 1.56 -2.69 11.97
CA GLY A 59 0.95 -1.38 12.15
C GLY A 59 0.54 -0.74 10.82
N ALA A 60 1.44 -0.75 9.83
CA ALA A 60 1.14 -0.23 8.50
C ALA A 60 -0.01 -0.99 7.83
N LEU A 61 -0.01 -2.32 7.94
CA LEU A 61 -1.07 -3.16 7.38
C LEU A 61 -2.41 -2.93 8.08
N TYR A 62 -2.43 -2.82 9.42
CA TYR A 62 -3.64 -2.50 10.18
C TYR A 62 -4.26 -1.19 9.71
N VAL A 63 -3.47 -0.12 9.62
CA VAL A 63 -3.94 1.20 9.16
C VAL A 63 -4.46 1.12 7.73
N ALA A 64 -3.74 0.45 6.83
CA ALA A 64 -4.15 0.31 5.44
C ALA A 64 -5.48 -0.44 5.31
N LEU A 65 -5.66 -1.54 6.05
CA LEU A 65 -6.90 -2.30 6.07
C LEU A 65 -8.06 -1.48 6.65
N GLN A 66 -7.83 -0.76 7.75
CA GLN A 66 -8.85 0.10 8.34
C GLN A 66 -9.29 1.20 7.37
N GLN A 67 -8.35 1.87 6.70
CA GLN A 67 -8.66 2.90 5.71
C GLN A 67 -9.40 2.34 4.49
N LYS A 68 -9.00 1.17 4.00
CA LYS A 68 -9.57 0.57 2.78
C LYS A 68 -10.88 -0.17 3.01
N LEU A 69 -11.09 -0.78 4.18
CA LEU A 69 -12.27 -1.58 4.47
C LEU A 69 -13.27 -0.84 5.37
N GLY A 70 -12.80 0.12 6.18
CA GLY A 70 -13.65 0.95 7.03
C GLY A 70 -14.56 1.91 6.26
N GLN A 71 -14.32 2.13 4.97
CA GLN A 71 -15.19 2.94 4.10
C GLN A 71 -16.53 2.27 3.78
N TYR A 72 -16.69 0.97 4.03
CA TYR A 72 -17.92 0.24 3.74
C TYR A 72 -18.87 0.25 4.94
N ALA A 73 -20.13 0.64 4.69
CA ALA A 73 -21.17 0.82 5.71
C ALA A 73 -22.37 -0.13 5.52
N GLY A 74 -22.10 -1.41 5.21
CA GLY A 74 -23.15 -2.43 5.09
C GLY A 74 -23.80 -2.84 6.42
N SER A 75 -24.74 -3.78 6.35
CA SER A 75 -25.48 -4.28 7.52
C SER A 75 -24.77 -5.43 8.25
N GLY A 76 -24.01 -6.24 7.53
CA GLY A 76 -23.29 -7.43 8.02
C GLY A 76 -21.91 -7.10 8.57
N GLU A 77 -21.62 -7.56 9.79
CA GLU A 77 -20.37 -7.28 10.49
C GLU A 77 -19.35 -8.42 10.31
N TYR A 78 -18.14 -8.06 9.88
CA TYR A 78 -17.07 -9.02 9.62
C TYR A 78 -15.82 -8.67 10.41
N HIS A 79 -15.24 -9.67 11.07
CA HIS A 79 -13.95 -9.56 11.75
C HIS A 79 -12.87 -10.17 10.87
N ILE A 80 -11.74 -9.49 10.75
CA ILE A 80 -10.65 -9.91 9.86
C ILE A 80 -9.41 -10.12 10.69
N VAL A 81 -8.86 -11.33 10.61
CA VAL A 81 -7.57 -11.66 11.19
C VAL A 81 -6.58 -11.92 10.07
N VAL A 82 -5.51 -11.14 10.05
CA VAL A 82 -4.41 -11.30 9.08
C VAL A 82 -3.17 -11.76 9.81
N ILE A 83 -2.57 -12.84 9.32
CA ILE A 83 -1.33 -13.39 9.87
C ILE A 83 -0.25 -13.18 8.81
N VAL A 84 0.76 -12.36 9.12
CA VAL A 84 1.85 -12.04 8.20
C VAL A 84 2.97 -13.05 8.38
N ASP A 85 3.34 -13.75 7.30
CA ASP A 85 4.40 -14.76 7.31
C ASP A 85 5.72 -14.20 6.76
N ALA A 86 5.65 -13.36 5.73
CA ALA A 86 6.84 -12.84 5.05
C ALA A 86 6.61 -11.50 4.36
N TYR A 87 7.69 -10.75 4.15
CA TYR A 87 7.65 -9.48 3.42
C TYR A 87 8.84 -9.30 2.48
N THR A 88 8.63 -8.54 1.41
CA THR A 88 9.70 -7.98 0.59
C THR A 88 9.33 -6.54 0.27
N LEU A 89 10.14 -5.60 0.72
CA LEU A 89 10.01 -4.17 0.45
C LEU A 89 11.06 -3.77 -0.56
N GLY A 90 10.64 -3.39 -1.77
CA GLY A 90 11.57 -3.04 -2.83
C GLY A 90 12.51 -1.91 -2.42
N GLN A 91 13.82 -2.10 -2.64
CA GLN A 91 14.82 -1.05 -2.45
C GLN A 91 14.71 0.00 -3.57
N PRO A 92 14.90 1.29 -3.28
CA PRO A 92 15.02 2.29 -4.33
C PRO A 92 16.27 2.01 -5.19
N GLY A 93 16.15 2.00 -6.52
CA GLY A 93 17.26 1.68 -7.43
C GLY A 93 16.94 1.92 -8.91
N ILE A 94 17.95 1.80 -9.78
CA ILE A 94 17.81 2.00 -11.23
C ILE A 94 17.13 0.76 -11.83
N PRO A 95 15.87 0.87 -12.33
CA PRO A 95 15.07 -0.28 -12.74
C PRO A 95 15.56 -1.02 -14.00
N LEU A 96 16.68 -0.58 -14.60
CA LEU A 96 17.20 -1.15 -15.85
C LEU A 96 17.95 -2.46 -15.64
N VAL A 97 18.56 -2.66 -14.46
CA VAL A 97 19.37 -3.85 -14.15
C VAL A 97 18.71 -4.71 -13.07
N PHE A 98 18.05 -4.06 -12.11
CA PHE A 98 17.34 -4.73 -11.02
C PHE A 98 15.98 -4.07 -10.85
N SER A 99 14.92 -4.87 -10.88
CA SER A 99 13.54 -4.45 -10.64
C SER A 99 13.07 -5.00 -9.30
N PRO A 100 13.45 -4.38 -8.17
CA PRO A 100 13.07 -4.86 -6.85
C PRO A 100 11.55 -4.79 -6.69
N GLN A 101 10.93 -5.96 -6.53
CA GLN A 101 9.49 -6.09 -6.35
C GLN A 101 9.11 -5.98 -4.89
N THR A 102 7.90 -5.49 -4.63
CA THR A 102 7.29 -5.50 -3.31
C THR A 102 6.29 -6.65 -3.22
N ALA A 103 6.37 -7.44 -2.15
CA ALA A 103 5.48 -8.57 -1.91
C ALA A 103 5.16 -8.70 -0.41
N LEU A 104 3.96 -9.15 -0.10
CA LEU A 104 3.52 -9.45 1.25
C LEU A 104 2.88 -10.84 1.25
N GLY A 105 3.47 -11.76 2.01
CA GLY A 105 2.94 -13.10 2.23
C GLY A 105 2.13 -13.12 3.52
N PHE A 106 0.84 -13.42 3.41
CA PHE A 106 -0.06 -13.48 4.56
C PHE A 106 -1.15 -14.53 4.38
N ARG A 107 -1.70 -14.98 5.51
CA ARG A 107 -2.93 -15.78 5.58
C ARG A 107 -4.07 -14.94 6.13
N LEU A 108 -5.28 -15.26 5.71
CA LEU A 108 -6.49 -14.56 6.11
C LEU A 108 -7.44 -15.53 6.79
N SER A 109 -8.01 -15.10 7.92
CA SER A 109 -9.09 -15.78 8.64
C SER A 109 -10.21 -14.78 8.92
N VAL A 110 -11.45 -15.26 8.89
CA VAL A 110 -12.68 -14.50 9.15
C VAL A 110 -13.43 -15.18 10.30
#